data_AF-A0A2V5QAI5-F1
#
_entry.id   AF-A0A2V5QAI5-F1
#
_cell.length_a   1.000
_cell.length_b   1.000
_cell.length_c   1.000
_cell.angle_alpha   90.00
_cell.angle_beta   90.00
_cell.angle_gamma   90.00
#
_symmetry.space_group_name_H-M   'P 1'
#
loop_
_entity.id
_entity.type
_entity.pdbx_description
1 polymer ?
#
loop_
_entity_poly.entity_id
_entity_poly.type
_entity_poly.pdbx_seq_one_letter_code
_entity_poly.pdbx_strand_id
1 'polypeptide(L)'
;MRFSSGAGILFVAVEFGTVCVFTVQSSPFRSHLAKLLDKATNYLLVASPYIKTSEAEWLCDRLVRNGHDKDVEVRVITDVRSANVLSGSLDVAALRVLHTGLNRCEIVNLPRLHAKVYIADETCAMVTSANLTPSGLDLNLEYGIGLTDSTTIRKVRDDLQRYAALGNRLTAYTIGELEKVSDELRLEFEKIERSTEKKLRRKFNATLRHADREFLRAQVGTRSAHGLFADAILYLLSIRPMSTPELHRNLKALLPELCDDTKDLVINGQHFGKKWKHTVRTAQVFLRRRGAIQLIGKEWHVKLS
;
A
#
# COMPACT_ATOMS: atom_id res chain seq x y z
N MET A 1 62.04 -28.68 25.28
CA MET A 1 60.59 -28.99 25.12
C MET A 1 59.84 -27.66 25.12
N ARG A 2 59.77 -26.92 24.00
CA ARG A 2 58.83 -26.97 22.86
C ARG A 2 57.34 -26.74 23.20
N PHE A 3 56.97 -25.46 23.09
CA PHE A 3 55.78 -24.78 22.54
C PHE A 3 54.51 -25.54 22.06
N SER A 4 53.39 -24.81 22.23
CA SER A 4 52.14 -24.73 21.41
C SER A 4 51.25 -25.97 21.39
N SER A 5 49.91 -25.96 21.24
CA SER A 5 48.91 -25.05 20.67
C SER A 5 47.54 -25.54 21.20
N GLY A 6 46.57 -24.71 21.58
CA GLY A 6 45.65 -24.09 20.62
C GLY A 6 44.38 -24.93 20.42
N ALA A 7 43.33 -24.62 21.17
CA ALA A 7 41.91 -24.75 20.78
C ALA A 7 41.04 -24.09 21.87
N GLY A 8 41.12 -22.76 21.96
CA GLY A 8 40.05 -22.01 22.60
C GLY A 8 38.80 -22.19 21.74
N ILE A 9 37.84 -22.97 22.20
CA ILE A 9 36.50 -22.94 21.63
C ILE A 9 35.94 -21.57 21.98
N LEU A 10 36.02 -20.66 21.03
CA LEU A 10 35.24 -19.43 21.04
C LEU A 10 33.78 -19.88 20.95
N PHE A 11 33.09 -19.96 22.09
CA PHE A 11 31.64 -19.92 22.08
C PHE A 11 31.28 -18.52 21.57
N VAL A 12 31.06 -18.42 20.26
CA VAL A 12 30.21 -17.35 19.75
C VAL A 12 28.84 -17.68 20.32
N ALA A 13 28.47 -17.00 21.39
CA ALA A 13 27.09 -16.91 21.81
C ALA A 13 26.35 -16.28 20.63
N VAL A 14 25.79 -17.12 19.76
CA VAL A 14 24.70 -16.70 18.89
C VAL A 14 23.60 -16.38 19.88
N GLU A 15 23.36 -15.09 20.11
CA GLU A 15 22.10 -14.67 20.71
C GLU A 15 21.01 -15.28 19.85
N PHE A 16 20.40 -16.36 20.33
CA PHE A 16 19.12 -16.79 19.82
C PHE A 16 18.15 -15.69 20.21
N GLY A 17 18.05 -14.68 19.33
CA GLY A 17 17.00 -13.69 19.38
C GLY A 17 15.67 -14.40 19.56
N THR A 18 14.77 -13.77 20.30
CA THR A 18 13.44 -14.27 20.67
C THR A 18 12.87 -15.19 19.59
N VAL A 19 12.63 -16.46 19.95
CA VAL A 19 12.10 -17.46 19.00
C VAL A 19 10.74 -16.97 18.52
N CYS A 20 10.67 -16.48 17.29
CA CYS A 20 9.43 -16.08 16.67
C CYS A 20 8.58 -17.32 16.42
N VAL A 21 7.48 -17.47 17.16
CA VAL A 21 6.52 -18.55 16.95
C VAL A 21 5.60 -18.18 15.79
N PHE A 22 5.73 -18.91 14.69
CA PHE A 22 4.81 -18.84 13.56
C PHE A 22 4.08 -20.17 13.38
N THR A 23 2.88 -20.10 12.81
CA THR A 23 2.09 -21.26 12.41
C THR A 23 1.94 -21.24 10.90
N VAL A 24 2.06 -22.41 10.28
CA VAL A 24 1.80 -22.57 8.85
C VAL A 24 0.27 -22.57 8.62
N GLN A 25 -0.17 -21.91 7.55
CA GLN A 25 -1.58 -21.83 7.17
C GLN A 25 -1.73 -22.18 5.69
N SER A 26 -2.56 -23.18 5.42
CA SER A 26 -2.92 -23.64 4.06
C SER A 26 -4.38 -23.34 3.78
N SER A 27 -4.77 -23.29 2.51
CA SER A 27 -6.18 -23.18 2.12
C SER A 27 -7.09 -24.23 2.80
N PRO A 28 -8.37 -23.89 3.06
CA PRO A 28 -9.01 -22.59 2.81
C PRO A 28 -8.67 -21.53 3.87
N PHE A 29 -8.42 -20.30 3.42
CA PHE A 29 -7.98 -19.18 4.25
C PHE A 29 -9.10 -18.53 5.07
N ARG A 30 -10.37 -18.68 4.68
CA ARG A 30 -11.50 -18.07 5.41
C ARG A 30 -11.50 -18.41 6.89
N SER A 31 -11.22 -19.67 7.25
CA SER A 31 -11.20 -20.10 8.66
C SER A 31 -10.05 -19.48 9.46
N HIS A 32 -8.89 -19.27 8.83
CA HIS A 32 -7.75 -18.60 9.43
C HIS A 32 -8.01 -17.11 9.64
N LEU A 33 -8.55 -16.44 8.62
CA LEU A 33 -8.91 -15.03 8.70
C LEU A 33 -10.04 -14.79 9.71
N ALA A 34 -11.05 -15.66 9.79
CA ALA A 34 -12.12 -15.56 10.79
C ALA A 34 -11.55 -15.54 12.22
N LYS A 35 -10.64 -16.47 12.54
CA LYS A 35 -9.97 -16.52 13.86
C LYS A 35 -9.13 -15.28 14.15
N LEU A 36 -8.60 -14.63 13.12
CA LEU A 36 -7.87 -13.36 13.27
C LEU A 36 -8.85 -12.20 13.53
N LEU A 37 -9.95 -12.11 12.77
CA LEU A 37 -10.99 -11.09 12.95
C LEU A 37 -11.67 -11.20 14.32
N ASP A 38 -11.83 -12.42 14.86
CA ASP A 38 -12.35 -12.65 16.20
C ASP A 38 -11.45 -12.09 17.32
N LYS A 39 -10.19 -11.75 17.01
CA LYS A 39 -9.25 -11.12 17.93
C LYS A 39 -9.10 -9.62 17.73
N ALA A 40 -9.72 -9.04 16.70
CA ALA A 40 -9.59 -7.62 16.38
C ALA A 40 -10.48 -6.79 17.30
N THR A 41 -9.95 -6.35 18.44
CA THR A 41 -10.73 -5.62 19.44
C THR A 41 -10.49 -4.11 19.41
N ASN A 42 -9.27 -3.66 19.10
CA ASN A 42 -8.91 -2.23 19.10
C ASN A 42 -8.48 -1.75 17.70
N TYR A 43 -7.78 -2.60 16.95
CA TYR A 43 -7.19 -2.27 15.67
C TYR A 43 -7.25 -3.44 14.69
N LEU A 44 -7.60 -3.17 13.44
CA LEU A 44 -7.53 -4.11 12.33
C LEU A 44 -6.81 -3.43 11.15
N LEU A 45 -5.71 -4.01 10.70
CA LEU A 45 -5.06 -3.62 9.44
C LEU A 45 -5.31 -4.70 8.39
N VAL A 46 -5.84 -4.28 7.24
CA VAL A 46 -6.03 -5.10 6.05
C VAL A 46 -5.20 -4.51 4.92
N ALA A 47 -4.07 -5.14 4.58
CA ALA A 47 -3.37 -4.88 3.34
C ALA A 47 -3.80 -5.94 2.33
N SER A 48 -4.53 -5.56 1.28
CA SER A 48 -4.89 -6.46 0.19
C SER A 48 -5.11 -5.65 -1.09
N PRO A 49 -4.40 -5.93 -2.20
CA PRO A 49 -4.59 -5.19 -3.44
C PRO A 49 -5.98 -5.39 -4.04
N TYR A 50 -6.57 -6.56 -3.80
CA TYR A 50 -7.84 -6.97 -4.37
C TYR A 50 -8.83 -7.22 -3.24
N ILE A 51 -9.98 -6.57 -3.34
CA ILE A 51 -11.07 -6.68 -2.37
C ILE A 51 -12.38 -6.81 -3.16
N LYS A 52 -13.17 -7.80 -2.78
CA LYS A 52 -14.50 -8.04 -3.35
C LYS A 52 -15.59 -7.63 -2.39
N THR A 53 -16.71 -7.16 -2.93
CA THR A 53 -17.82 -6.62 -2.12
C THR A 53 -18.33 -7.65 -1.12
N SER A 54 -18.50 -8.91 -1.53
CA SER A 54 -18.96 -10.00 -0.65
C SER A 54 -18.03 -10.23 0.55
N GLU A 55 -16.72 -10.04 0.37
CA GLU A 55 -15.75 -10.23 1.46
C GLU A 55 -15.62 -8.99 2.35
N ALA A 56 -15.84 -7.80 1.80
CA ALA A 56 -16.02 -6.59 2.60
C ALA A 56 -17.26 -6.69 3.49
N GLU A 57 -18.39 -7.13 2.94
CA GLU A 57 -19.63 -7.38 3.69
C GLU A 57 -19.41 -8.41 4.80
N TRP A 58 -18.81 -9.56 4.46
CA TRP A 58 -18.48 -10.60 5.42
C TRP A 58 -17.58 -10.10 6.56
N LEU A 59 -16.56 -9.30 6.25
CA LEU A 59 -15.67 -8.71 7.25
C LEU A 59 -16.44 -7.77 8.19
N CYS A 60 -17.24 -6.85 7.64
CA CYS A 60 -18.06 -5.93 8.44
C CYS A 60 -19.03 -6.71 9.34
N ASP A 61 -19.78 -7.67 8.77
CA ASP A 61 -20.71 -8.53 9.51
C ASP A 61 -20.02 -9.26 10.66
N ARG A 62 -18.80 -9.74 10.46
CA ARG A 62 -18.04 -10.45 11.49
C ARG A 62 -17.68 -9.52 12.65
N LEU A 63 -17.20 -8.31 12.37
CA LEU A 63 -16.85 -7.32 13.40
C LEU A 63 -18.09 -6.86 14.18
N VAL A 64 -19.23 -6.67 13.50
CA VAL A 64 -20.52 -6.36 14.13
C VAL A 64 -20.98 -7.50 15.05
N ARG A 65 -20.90 -8.76 14.60
CA ARG A 65 -21.27 -9.92 15.43
C ARG A 65 -20.41 -10.07 16.67
N ASN A 66 -19.14 -9.68 16.59
CA ASN A 66 -18.23 -9.69 17.74
C ASN A 66 -18.44 -8.48 18.66
N GLY A 67 -19.30 -7.53 18.28
CA GLY A 67 -19.58 -6.31 19.04
C GLY A 67 -18.44 -5.28 19.00
N HIS A 68 -17.57 -5.34 17.99
CA HIS A 68 -16.37 -4.50 17.88
C HIS A 68 -16.48 -3.40 16.82
N ASP A 69 -17.54 -3.38 16.01
CA ASP A 69 -17.74 -2.44 14.90
C ASP A 69 -17.67 -0.94 15.29
N LYS A 70 -17.94 -0.64 16.56
CA LYS A 70 -17.93 0.74 17.08
C LYS A 70 -16.57 1.19 17.59
N ASP A 71 -15.76 0.27 18.10
CA ASP A 71 -14.54 0.59 18.85
C ASP A 71 -13.27 0.31 18.04
N VAL A 72 -13.30 -0.68 17.15
CA VAL A 72 -12.15 -1.10 16.35
C VAL A 72 -11.80 -0.04 15.29
N GLU A 73 -10.55 0.43 15.30
CA GLU A 73 -10.00 1.23 14.21
C GLU A 73 -9.58 0.28 13.08
N VAL A 74 -10.21 0.42 11.92
CA VAL A 74 -9.90 -0.38 10.73
C VAL A 74 -9.12 0.47 9.74
N ARG A 75 -7.93 -0.01 9.35
CA ARG A 75 -7.16 0.55 8.24
C ARG A 75 -7.08 -0.45 7.10
N VAL A 76 -7.56 -0.04 5.94
CA VAL A 76 -7.50 -0.82 4.70
C VAL A 76 -6.49 -0.17 3.77
N ILE A 77 -5.44 -0.90 3.40
CA ILE A 77 -4.46 -0.49 2.39
C ILE A 77 -4.74 -1.33 1.15
N THR A 78 -5.04 -0.68 0.03
CA THR A 78 -5.46 -1.36 -1.20
C THR A 78 -4.98 -0.63 -2.44
N ASP A 79 -5.06 -1.27 -3.60
CA ASP A 79 -4.52 -0.74 -4.87
C ASP A 79 -5.67 -0.37 -5.82
N VAL A 80 -6.07 0.89 -5.79
CA VAL A 80 -7.21 1.41 -6.55
C VAL A 80 -6.74 2.00 -7.87
N ARG A 81 -6.72 1.15 -8.91
CA ARG A 81 -6.35 1.50 -10.29
C ARG A 81 -7.43 1.06 -11.27
N SER A 82 -7.64 1.82 -12.33
CA SER A 82 -8.58 1.51 -13.42
C SER A 82 -8.35 0.10 -13.99
N ALA A 83 -7.09 -0.32 -14.13
CA ALA A 83 -6.72 -1.66 -14.60
C ALA A 83 -7.25 -2.79 -13.69
N ASN A 84 -7.26 -2.59 -12.36
CA ASN A 84 -7.75 -3.58 -11.40
C ASN A 84 -9.29 -3.67 -11.42
N VAL A 85 -9.95 -2.54 -11.70
CA VAL A 85 -11.40 -2.48 -11.88
C VAL A 85 -11.82 -3.15 -13.19
N LEU A 86 -11.13 -2.86 -14.30
CA LEU A 86 -11.39 -3.49 -15.60
C LEU A 86 -11.16 -5.00 -15.59
N SER A 87 -10.14 -5.48 -14.89
CA SER A 87 -9.91 -6.92 -14.74
C SER A 87 -10.91 -7.59 -13.80
N GLY A 88 -11.78 -6.81 -13.15
CA GLY A 88 -12.72 -7.30 -12.14
C GLY A 88 -11.99 -7.91 -10.94
N SER A 89 -10.77 -7.48 -10.62
CA SER A 89 -10.04 -7.96 -9.44
C SER A 89 -10.37 -7.13 -8.18
N LEU A 90 -10.74 -5.86 -8.36
CA LEU A 90 -11.18 -4.95 -7.29
C LEU A 90 -12.60 -4.46 -7.57
N ASP A 91 -13.48 -4.55 -6.58
CA ASP A 91 -14.80 -3.92 -6.63
C ASP A 91 -14.74 -2.59 -5.87
N VAL A 92 -14.94 -1.45 -6.55
CA VAL A 92 -14.94 -0.15 -5.84
C VAL A 92 -16.09 -0.05 -4.83
N ALA A 93 -17.21 -0.74 -5.09
CA ALA A 93 -18.31 -0.91 -4.13
C ALA A 93 -17.85 -1.53 -2.80
N ALA A 94 -16.83 -2.40 -2.79
CA ALA A 94 -16.28 -2.97 -1.57
C ALA A 94 -15.66 -1.88 -0.66
N LEU A 95 -15.06 -0.84 -1.25
CA LEU A 95 -14.52 0.29 -0.50
C LEU A 95 -15.63 1.10 0.16
N ARG A 96 -16.76 1.29 -0.54
CA ARG A 96 -17.94 1.92 0.04
C ARG A 96 -18.48 1.10 1.21
N VAL A 97 -18.64 -0.21 1.05
CA VAL A 97 -19.09 -1.11 2.12
C VAL A 97 -18.21 -0.99 3.36
N LEU A 98 -16.88 -1.02 3.19
CA LEU A 98 -15.93 -0.88 4.31
C LEU A 98 -16.02 0.50 4.96
N HIS A 99 -16.13 1.57 4.17
CA HIS A 99 -16.18 2.94 4.69
C HIS A 99 -17.52 3.25 5.40
N THR A 100 -18.64 2.67 4.97
CA THR A 100 -19.96 2.95 5.57
C THR A 100 -20.39 1.93 6.61
N GLY A 101 -19.89 0.69 6.53
CA GLY A 101 -20.25 -0.40 7.43
C GLY A 101 -19.52 -0.39 8.77
N LEU A 102 -18.53 0.50 8.93
CA LEU A 102 -17.66 0.58 10.11
C LEU A 102 -17.49 2.03 10.54
N ASN A 103 -17.57 2.30 11.84
CA ASN A 103 -17.53 3.68 12.35
C ASN A 103 -16.15 4.34 12.18
N ARG A 104 -15.09 3.55 12.25
CA ARG A 104 -13.69 4.00 12.25
C ARG A 104 -12.89 3.27 11.17
N CYS A 105 -13.28 3.46 9.92
CA CYS A 105 -12.60 2.86 8.78
C CYS A 105 -11.84 3.90 7.95
N GLU A 106 -10.54 3.67 7.78
CA GLU A 106 -9.67 4.43 6.90
C GLU A 106 -9.26 3.58 5.70
N ILE A 107 -9.48 4.10 4.49
CA ILE A 107 -9.05 3.46 3.25
C ILE A 107 -7.90 4.24 2.64
N VAL A 108 -6.76 3.59 2.47
CA VAL A 108 -5.55 4.12 1.85
C VAL A 108 -5.35 3.47 0.49
N ASN A 109 -5.45 4.27 -0.57
CA ASN A 109 -5.02 3.87 -1.89
C ASN A 109 -3.50 3.92 -1.98
N LEU A 110 -2.88 2.75 -2.17
CA LEU A 110 -1.45 2.58 -2.36
C LEU A 110 -1.18 1.84 -3.67
N PRO A 111 -0.83 2.58 -4.74
CA PRO A 111 -0.51 2.00 -6.04
C PRO A 111 0.59 0.96 -5.93
N ARG A 112 0.44 -0.14 -6.67
CA ARG A 112 1.42 -1.26 -6.71
C ARG A 112 1.57 -2.01 -5.38
N LEU A 113 0.68 -1.81 -4.42
CA LEU A 113 0.56 -2.74 -3.29
C LEU A 113 0.34 -4.15 -3.86
N HIS A 114 1.07 -5.13 -3.33
CA HIS A 114 0.83 -6.55 -3.64
C HIS A 114 0.87 -7.44 -2.40
N ALA A 115 1.23 -6.88 -1.25
CA ALA A 115 1.21 -7.58 0.03
C ALA A 115 -0.23 -7.97 0.38
N LYS A 116 -0.41 -9.19 0.89
CA LYS A 116 -1.64 -9.55 1.60
C LYS A 116 -1.30 -9.86 3.04
N VAL A 117 -1.65 -8.92 3.91
CA VAL A 117 -1.33 -8.98 5.32
C VAL A 117 -2.54 -8.51 6.11
N TYR A 118 -2.89 -9.30 7.12
CA TYR A 118 -3.99 -9.01 8.02
C TYR A 118 -3.43 -8.96 9.43
N ILE A 119 -3.75 -7.92 10.19
CA ILE A 119 -3.24 -7.73 11.56
C ILE A 119 -4.41 -7.36 12.45
N ALA A 120 -4.61 -8.11 13.53
CA ALA A 120 -5.54 -7.78 14.58
C ALA A 120 -4.76 -7.42 15.85
N ASP A 121 -4.92 -6.17 16.28
CA ASP A 121 -4.20 -5.55 17.39
C ASP A 121 -2.67 -5.71 17.21
N GLU A 122 -1.94 -5.98 18.30
CA GLU A 122 -0.55 -6.48 18.24
C GLU A 122 -0.49 -7.94 18.72
N THR A 123 -1.60 -8.69 18.57
CA THR A 123 -1.76 -10.04 19.15
C THR A 123 -1.73 -11.15 18.11
N CYS A 124 -2.22 -10.89 16.89
CA CYS A 124 -2.04 -11.81 15.78
C CYS A 124 -1.93 -11.10 14.43
N ALA A 125 -1.13 -11.70 13.55
CA ALA A 125 -1.06 -11.29 12.16
C ALA A 125 -1.03 -12.51 11.24
N MET A 126 -1.35 -12.28 9.97
CA MET A 126 -1.29 -13.27 8.91
C MET A 126 -0.62 -12.65 7.70
N VAL A 127 0.45 -13.28 7.21
CA VAL A 127 1.11 -12.93 5.94
C VAL A 127 0.83 -14.06 4.96
N THR A 128 0.18 -13.76 3.84
CA THR A 128 -0.38 -14.78 2.96
C THR A 128 -0.35 -14.38 1.49
N SER A 129 -0.54 -15.36 0.60
CA SER A 129 -0.85 -15.15 -0.82
C SER A 129 -2.34 -14.87 -1.09
N ALA A 130 -3.23 -15.14 -0.12
CA ALA A 130 -4.67 -14.94 -0.24
C ALA A 130 -5.05 -13.44 -0.25
N ASN A 131 -5.78 -12.99 -1.28
CA ASN A 131 -6.45 -11.69 -1.27
C ASN A 131 -7.80 -11.76 -0.54
N LEU A 132 -8.37 -10.60 -0.21
CA LEU A 132 -9.72 -10.48 0.35
C LEU A 132 -10.80 -10.64 -0.74
N THR A 133 -10.84 -11.83 -1.36
CA THR A 133 -11.78 -12.21 -2.43
C THR A 133 -12.32 -13.61 -2.18
N PRO A 134 -13.49 -14.00 -2.73
CA PRO A 134 -14.01 -15.36 -2.54
C PRO A 134 -12.99 -16.42 -3.02
N SER A 135 -12.35 -16.16 -4.17
CA SER A 135 -11.31 -17.06 -4.68
C SER A 135 -10.11 -17.13 -3.74
N GLY A 136 -9.62 -16.00 -3.22
CA GLY A 136 -8.49 -16.00 -2.29
C GLY A 136 -8.79 -16.67 -0.95
N LEU A 137 -10.02 -16.56 -0.44
CA LEU A 137 -10.36 -17.13 0.85
C LEU A 137 -10.77 -18.61 0.80
N ASP A 138 -11.43 -19.05 -0.28
CA ASP A 138 -12.07 -20.37 -0.32
C ASP A 138 -11.63 -21.29 -1.48
N LEU A 139 -11.18 -20.75 -2.62
CA LEU A 139 -11.04 -21.55 -3.85
C LEU A 139 -9.58 -21.77 -4.28
N ASN A 140 -8.75 -20.74 -4.21
CA ASN A 140 -7.37 -20.79 -4.63
C ASN A 140 -6.54 -21.65 -3.67
N LEU A 141 -5.48 -22.26 -4.21
CA LEU A 141 -4.42 -22.87 -3.40
C LEU A 141 -3.49 -21.76 -2.92
N GLU A 142 -3.79 -21.25 -1.73
CA GLU A 142 -3.07 -20.19 -1.06
C GLU A 142 -2.24 -20.78 0.08
N TYR A 143 -1.22 -20.04 0.48
CA TYR A 143 -0.35 -20.43 1.58
C TYR A 143 0.15 -19.20 2.33
N GLY A 144 0.46 -19.38 3.60
CA GLY A 144 0.86 -18.27 4.45
C GLY A 144 1.31 -18.71 5.82
N ILE A 145 1.60 -17.72 6.64
CA ILE A 145 2.02 -17.88 8.03
C ILE A 145 1.16 -17.01 8.95
N GLY A 146 0.77 -17.58 10.07
CA GLY A 146 0.19 -16.87 11.21
C GLY A 146 1.27 -16.52 12.23
N LEU A 147 1.25 -15.30 12.74
CA LEU A 147 2.19 -14.75 13.71
C LEU A 147 1.48 -14.44 15.02
N THR A 148 2.16 -14.70 16.14
CA THR A 148 1.67 -14.37 17.49
C THR A 148 2.69 -13.63 18.36
N ASP A 149 3.94 -13.49 17.88
CA ASP A 149 4.96 -12.68 18.53
C ASP A 149 4.69 -11.18 18.29
N SER A 150 4.39 -10.45 19.36
CA SER A 150 4.03 -9.03 19.31
C SER A 150 5.16 -8.16 18.75
N THR A 151 6.42 -8.52 18.98
CA THR A 151 7.58 -7.79 18.46
C THR A 151 7.64 -7.87 16.93
N THR A 152 7.45 -9.06 16.37
CA THR A 152 7.41 -9.30 14.93
C THR A 152 6.17 -8.68 14.30
N ILE A 153 5.00 -8.84 14.93
CA ILE A 153 3.74 -8.22 14.46
C ILE A 153 3.89 -6.70 14.39
N ARG A 154 4.49 -6.08 15.41
CA ARG A 154 4.75 -4.63 15.44
C ARG A 154 5.62 -4.20 14.26
N LYS A 155 6.71 -4.92 13.98
CA LYS A 155 7.56 -4.64 12.81
C LYS A 155 6.79 -4.71 11.49
N VAL A 156 6.00 -5.77 11.29
CA VAL A 156 5.17 -5.92 10.07
C VAL A 156 4.15 -4.78 9.96
N ARG A 157 3.50 -4.41 11.06
CA ARG A 157 2.58 -3.26 11.09
C ARG A 157 3.29 -1.96 10.74
N ASP A 158 4.44 -1.70 11.35
CA ASP A 158 5.18 -0.46 11.15
C ASP A 158 5.68 -0.35 9.69
N ASP A 159 6.07 -1.47 9.07
CA ASP A 159 6.38 -1.53 7.62
C ASP A 159 5.17 -1.14 6.77
N LEU A 160 4.00 -1.73 7.04
CA LEU A 160 2.76 -1.43 6.30
C LEU A 160 2.28 0.01 6.54
N GLN A 161 2.48 0.57 7.74
CA GLN A 161 2.19 1.98 8.02
C GLN A 161 3.12 2.92 7.27
N ARG A 162 4.42 2.58 7.15
CA ARG A 162 5.35 3.34 6.29
C ARG A 162 4.95 3.29 4.83
N TYR A 163 4.47 2.14 4.35
CA TYR A 163 3.91 2.05 2.98
C TYR A 163 2.65 2.90 2.82
N ALA A 164 1.73 2.86 3.79
CA ALA A 164 0.50 3.65 3.77
C ALA A 164 0.77 5.17 3.71
N ALA A 165 1.86 5.66 4.31
CA ALA A 165 2.26 7.07 4.25
C ALA A 165 2.57 7.55 2.81
N LEU A 166 2.94 6.64 1.91
CA LEU A 166 3.14 6.92 0.49
C LEU A 166 1.83 6.94 -0.31
N GLY A 167 0.77 6.37 0.25
CA GLY A 167 -0.54 6.32 -0.35
C GLY A 167 -1.34 7.60 -0.12
N ASN A 168 -2.58 7.59 -0.61
CA ASN A 168 -3.54 8.63 -0.37
C ASN A 168 -4.79 8.08 0.33
N ARG A 169 -5.26 8.81 1.34
CA ARG A 169 -6.50 8.49 2.06
C ARG A 169 -7.69 8.83 1.16
N LEU A 170 -8.59 7.87 0.98
CA LEU A 170 -9.80 8.05 0.19
C LEU A 170 -10.92 8.59 1.06
N THR A 171 -11.48 9.73 0.65
CA THR A 171 -12.67 10.29 1.31
C THR A 171 -13.93 9.60 0.80
N ALA A 172 -15.03 9.65 1.55
CA ALA A 172 -16.34 9.19 1.09
C ALA A 172 -16.72 9.78 -0.28
N TYR A 173 -16.44 11.07 -0.50
CA TYR A 173 -16.67 11.73 -1.78
C TYR A 173 -15.83 11.09 -2.90
N THR A 174 -14.52 10.89 -2.66
CA THR A 174 -13.62 10.25 -3.62
C THR A 174 -14.06 8.83 -3.96
N ILE A 175 -14.46 8.04 -2.95
CA ILE A 175 -14.97 6.68 -3.15
C ILE A 175 -16.22 6.70 -4.04
N GLY A 176 -17.17 7.61 -3.77
CA GLY A 176 -18.39 7.74 -4.56
C GLY A 176 -18.13 8.15 -6.01
N GLU A 177 -17.17 9.06 -6.26
CA GLU A 177 -16.79 9.41 -7.63
C GLU A 177 -16.11 8.24 -8.35
N LEU A 178 -15.24 7.49 -7.66
CA LEU A 178 -14.62 6.30 -8.23
C LEU A 178 -15.64 5.20 -8.55
N GLU A 179 -16.66 5.02 -7.72
CA GLU A 179 -17.73 4.03 -7.93
C GLU A 179 -18.50 4.37 -9.22
N LYS A 180 -18.96 5.62 -9.37
CA LYS A 180 -19.65 6.09 -10.59
C LYS A 180 -18.82 5.86 -11.86
N VAL A 181 -17.55 6.25 -11.81
CA VAL A 181 -16.62 6.11 -12.95
C VAL A 181 -16.36 4.64 -13.27
N SER A 182 -16.27 3.79 -12.25
CA SER A 182 -16.07 2.35 -12.40
C SER A 182 -17.28 1.67 -13.04
N ASP A 183 -18.49 2.04 -12.61
CA ASP A 183 -19.75 1.52 -13.17
C ASP A 183 -19.92 1.93 -14.64
N GLU A 184 -19.67 3.20 -14.97
CA GLU A 184 -19.69 3.67 -16.35
C GLU A 184 -18.68 2.90 -17.22
N LEU A 185 -17.46 2.73 -16.72
CA LEU A 185 -16.39 2.04 -17.43
C LEU A 185 -16.74 0.57 -17.68
N ARG A 186 -17.30 -0.12 -16.69
CA ARG A 186 -17.73 -1.52 -16.80
C ARG A 186 -18.88 -1.70 -17.79
N LEU A 187 -19.91 -0.85 -17.70
CA LEU A 187 -21.05 -0.91 -18.62
C LEU A 187 -20.64 -0.67 -20.08
N GLU A 188 -19.69 0.23 -20.34
CA GLU A 188 -19.19 0.46 -21.69
C GLU A 188 -18.25 -0.67 -22.16
N PHE A 189 -17.48 -1.28 -21.26
CA PHE A 189 -16.66 -2.46 -21.57
C PHE A 189 -17.51 -3.65 -22.02
N GLU A 190 -18.58 -3.97 -21.28
CA GLU A 190 -19.52 -5.05 -21.62
C GLU A 190 -20.19 -4.84 -22.98
N LYS A 191 -20.49 -3.59 -23.36
CA LYS A 191 -21.03 -3.26 -24.70
C LYS A 191 -19.99 -3.51 -25.80
N ILE A 192 -18.71 -3.27 -25.53
CA ILE A 192 -17.62 -3.49 -26.51
C ILE A 192 -17.33 -4.96 -26.71
N GLU A 193 -17.33 -5.78 -25.66
CA GLU A 193 -17.10 -7.22 -25.82
C GLU A 193 -18.11 -7.86 -26.80
N ARG A 194 -19.30 -7.27 -26.89
CA ARG A 194 -20.40 -7.73 -27.77
C ARG A 194 -20.44 -7.04 -29.14
N SER A 195 -19.53 -6.10 -29.44
CA SER A 195 -19.61 -5.26 -30.64
C SER A 195 -18.26 -4.99 -31.31
N THR A 196 -18.25 -4.98 -32.65
CA THR A 196 -17.07 -4.62 -33.46
C THR A 196 -17.04 -3.15 -33.88
N GLU A 197 -18.01 -2.34 -33.43
CA GLU A 197 -18.18 -0.97 -33.89
C GLU A 197 -17.03 -0.03 -33.49
N LYS A 198 -16.43 0.62 -34.49
CA LYS A 198 -15.37 1.62 -34.30
C LYS A 198 -15.83 2.81 -33.44
N LYS A 199 -17.09 3.23 -33.55
CA LYS A 199 -17.66 4.35 -32.77
C LYS A 199 -17.70 4.02 -31.29
N LEU A 200 -18.13 2.81 -30.93
CA LEU A 200 -18.19 2.33 -29.56
C LEU A 200 -16.78 2.24 -28.94
N ARG A 201 -15.79 1.71 -29.68
CA ARG A 201 -14.38 1.71 -29.26
C ARG A 201 -13.83 3.10 -28.99
N ARG A 202 -14.15 4.09 -29.84
CA ARG A 202 -13.74 5.49 -29.62
C ARG A 202 -14.35 6.06 -28.34
N LYS A 203 -15.64 5.78 -28.08
CA LYS A 203 -16.33 6.21 -26.85
C LYS A 203 -15.69 5.60 -25.61
N PHE A 204 -15.49 4.28 -25.58
CA PHE A 204 -14.82 3.60 -24.47
C PHE A 204 -13.40 4.12 -24.23
N ASN A 205 -12.60 4.34 -25.27
CA ASN A 205 -11.27 4.93 -25.09
C ASN A 205 -11.33 6.34 -24.47
N ALA A 206 -12.40 7.11 -24.70
CA ALA A 206 -12.61 8.39 -24.03
C ALA A 206 -13.01 8.20 -22.55
N THR A 207 -13.92 7.25 -22.26
CA THR A 207 -14.31 6.88 -20.89
C THR A 207 -13.13 6.33 -20.09
N LEU A 208 -12.28 5.49 -20.69
CA LEU A 208 -11.08 4.95 -20.06
C LEU A 208 -10.09 6.07 -19.69
N ARG A 209 -9.81 7.00 -20.62
CA ARG A 209 -8.96 8.17 -20.31
C ARG A 209 -9.56 9.06 -19.23
N HIS A 210 -10.89 9.20 -19.19
CA HIS A 210 -11.56 9.92 -18.11
C HIS A 210 -11.35 9.18 -16.78
N ALA A 211 -11.60 7.87 -16.76
CA ALA A 211 -11.39 7.04 -15.58
C ALA A 211 -9.95 7.11 -15.08
N ASP A 212 -8.96 6.90 -15.94
CA ASP A 212 -7.54 6.98 -15.58
C ASP A 212 -7.19 8.31 -14.88
N ARG A 213 -7.79 9.42 -15.31
CA ARG A 213 -7.60 10.72 -14.63
C ARG A 213 -8.22 10.75 -13.25
N GLU A 214 -9.43 10.22 -13.06
CA GLU A 214 -10.07 10.20 -11.74
C GLU A 214 -9.38 9.23 -10.78
N PHE A 215 -8.93 8.05 -11.24
CA PHE A 215 -8.09 7.13 -10.45
C PHE A 215 -6.76 7.78 -10.08
N LEU A 216 -6.10 8.47 -11.02
CA LEU A 216 -4.87 9.20 -10.73
C LEU A 216 -5.10 10.35 -9.73
N ARG A 217 -6.23 11.07 -9.83
CA ARG A 217 -6.61 12.08 -8.84
C ARG A 217 -6.83 11.46 -7.47
N ALA A 218 -7.49 10.31 -7.38
CA ALA A 218 -7.66 9.59 -6.12
C ALA A 218 -6.33 9.07 -5.54
N GLN A 219 -5.37 8.73 -6.39
CA GLN A 219 -4.01 8.35 -5.99
C GLN A 219 -3.20 9.54 -5.44
N VAL A 220 -3.33 10.73 -6.03
CA VAL A 220 -2.58 11.92 -5.60
C VAL A 220 -3.30 12.66 -4.45
N GLY A 221 -4.63 12.60 -4.41
CA GLY A 221 -5.48 13.30 -3.46
C GLY A 221 -5.34 14.82 -3.54
N THR A 222 -5.40 15.47 -2.37
CA THR A 222 -5.15 16.91 -2.20
C THR A 222 -3.68 17.24 -1.96
N ARG A 223 -2.81 16.21 -1.94
CA ARG A 223 -1.40 16.37 -1.59
C ARG A 223 -0.66 17.07 -2.73
N SER A 224 0.17 18.05 -2.38
CA SER A 224 1.05 18.65 -3.38
C SER A 224 2.11 17.62 -3.82
N ALA A 225 2.55 17.72 -5.08
CA ALA A 225 3.68 16.91 -5.57
C ALA A 225 4.91 17.04 -4.66
N HIS A 226 5.14 18.23 -4.09
CA HIS A 226 6.18 18.47 -3.10
C HIS A 226 6.02 17.61 -1.83
N GLY A 227 4.81 17.55 -1.26
CA GLY A 227 4.53 16.73 -0.07
C GLY A 227 4.68 15.23 -0.33
N LEU A 228 4.25 14.75 -1.50
CA LEU A 228 4.44 13.35 -1.91
C LEU A 228 5.93 13.01 -2.09
N PHE A 229 6.70 13.89 -2.72
CA PHE A 229 8.16 13.70 -2.82
C PHE A 229 8.84 13.76 -1.45
N ALA A 230 8.39 14.62 -0.53
CA ALA A 230 8.97 14.68 0.81
C ALA A 230 8.82 13.35 1.55
N ASP A 231 7.61 12.78 1.58
CA ASP A 231 7.37 11.50 2.25
C ASP A 231 8.10 10.34 1.56
N ALA A 232 8.13 10.34 0.22
CA ALA A 232 8.87 9.34 -0.54
C ALA A 232 10.40 9.42 -0.31
N ILE A 233 10.95 10.62 -0.15
CA ILE A 233 12.36 10.81 0.22
C ILE A 233 12.61 10.22 1.61
N LEU A 234 11.80 10.56 2.61
CA LEU A 234 11.95 10.03 3.96
C LEU A 234 11.87 8.50 3.99
N TYR A 235 10.89 7.93 3.27
CA TYR A 235 10.75 6.49 3.11
C TYR A 235 12.01 5.85 2.52
N LEU A 236 12.48 6.32 1.36
CA LEU A 236 13.65 5.75 0.69
C LEU A 236 14.91 5.84 1.55
N LEU A 237 15.11 6.98 2.21
CA LEU A 237 16.26 7.19 3.07
C LEU A 237 16.19 6.41 4.40
N SER A 238 14.98 6.03 4.85
CA SER A 238 14.80 5.14 6.00
C SER A 238 15.25 3.70 5.71
N ILE A 239 15.29 3.30 4.44
CA ILE A 239 15.79 2.00 4.01
C ILE A 239 17.32 2.02 3.99
N ARG A 240 17.90 3.04 3.35
CA ARG A 240 19.34 3.25 3.30
C ARG A 240 19.69 4.68 2.90
N PRO A 241 20.90 5.15 3.24
CA PRO A 241 21.45 6.36 2.63
C PRO A 241 21.52 6.27 1.11
N MET A 242 21.30 7.39 0.44
CA MET A 242 21.31 7.48 -1.03
C MET A 242 21.91 8.79 -1.52
N SER A 243 22.70 8.73 -2.59
CA SER A 243 23.07 9.92 -3.35
C SER A 243 21.87 10.53 -4.09
N THR A 244 21.95 11.81 -4.49
CA THR A 244 20.86 12.47 -5.25
C THR A 244 20.49 11.71 -6.55
N PRO A 245 21.44 11.21 -7.37
CA PRO A 245 21.10 10.42 -8.56
C PRO A 245 20.38 9.11 -8.23
N GLU A 246 20.78 8.41 -7.17
CA GLU A 246 20.07 7.20 -6.72
C GLU A 246 18.67 7.53 -6.23
N LEU A 247 18.52 8.59 -5.44
CA LEU A 247 17.23 9.04 -4.94
C LEU A 247 16.29 9.37 -6.10
N HIS A 248 16.76 10.07 -7.13
CA HIS A 248 15.97 10.32 -8.35
C HIS A 248 15.53 9.03 -9.06
N ARG A 249 16.42 8.03 -9.20
CA ARG A 249 16.07 6.75 -9.84
C ARG A 249 15.00 6.01 -9.03
N ASN A 250 15.18 5.92 -7.72
CA ASN A 250 14.25 5.21 -6.83
C ASN A 250 12.91 5.95 -6.70
N LEU A 251 12.91 7.29 -6.65
CA LEU A 251 11.67 8.09 -6.67
C LEU A 251 10.90 7.88 -7.98
N LYS A 252 11.59 7.81 -9.12
CA LYS A 252 10.93 7.53 -10.40
C LYS A 252 10.33 6.12 -10.45
N ALA A 253 11.00 5.14 -9.86
CA ALA A 253 10.46 3.78 -9.75
C ALA A 253 9.25 3.72 -8.81
N LEU A 254 9.28 4.47 -7.71
CA LEU A 254 8.24 4.49 -6.67
C LEU A 254 7.00 5.31 -7.10
N LEU A 255 7.21 6.48 -7.70
CA LEU A 255 6.19 7.46 -8.09
C LEU A 255 6.33 7.84 -9.58
N PRO A 256 6.17 6.89 -10.52
CA PRO A 256 6.39 7.13 -11.94
C PRO A 256 5.46 8.22 -12.49
N GLU A 257 4.22 8.27 -12.03
CA GLU A 257 3.21 9.24 -12.46
C GLU A 257 3.58 10.70 -12.13
N LEU A 258 4.43 10.92 -11.12
CA LEU A 258 4.93 12.25 -10.76
C LEU A 258 6.25 12.61 -11.43
N CYS A 259 6.91 11.64 -12.07
CA CYS A 259 8.25 11.75 -12.65
C CYS A 259 8.22 11.81 -14.18
N ASP A 260 7.41 12.74 -14.71
CA ASP A 260 7.20 12.96 -16.14
C ASP A 260 8.45 13.59 -16.79
N ASP A 261 9.20 12.79 -17.56
CA ASP A 261 10.41 13.24 -18.25
C ASP A 261 10.12 14.09 -19.51
N THR A 262 8.87 14.20 -19.94
CA THR A 262 8.49 15.06 -21.07
C THR A 262 8.36 16.53 -20.65
N LYS A 263 8.23 16.80 -19.35
CA LYS A 263 8.03 18.16 -18.81
C LYS A 263 9.32 18.76 -18.27
N ASP A 264 9.82 19.77 -18.98
CA ASP A 264 10.88 20.64 -18.49
C ASP A 264 10.33 21.82 -17.68
N LEU A 265 11.13 22.29 -16.73
CA LEU A 265 10.93 23.58 -16.07
C LEU A 265 11.49 24.67 -16.98
N VAL A 266 10.62 25.54 -17.49
CA VAL A 266 10.98 26.68 -18.31
C VAL A 266 10.64 27.97 -17.56
N ILE A 267 11.62 28.86 -17.39
CA ILE A 267 11.44 30.18 -16.78
C ILE A 267 12.03 31.20 -17.75
N ASN A 268 11.23 32.19 -18.16
CA ASN A 268 11.62 33.22 -19.14
C ASN A 268 12.24 32.64 -20.42
N GLY A 269 11.70 31.52 -20.92
CA GLY A 269 12.18 30.85 -22.14
C GLY A 269 13.44 29.98 -21.96
N GLN A 270 14.05 29.93 -20.78
CA GLN A 270 15.22 29.08 -20.49
C GLN A 270 14.83 27.77 -19.81
N HIS A 271 15.47 26.66 -20.20
CA HIS A 271 15.23 25.32 -19.66
C HIS A 271 16.14 25.04 -18.45
N PHE A 272 15.56 24.73 -17.29
CA PHE A 272 16.26 24.43 -16.03
C PHE A 272 16.28 22.93 -15.68
N GLY A 273 16.02 22.09 -16.68
CA GLY A 273 15.90 20.64 -16.55
C GLY A 273 14.48 20.18 -16.19
N LYS A 274 14.34 18.90 -15.83
CA LYS A 274 13.03 18.27 -15.62
C LYS A 274 12.28 18.90 -14.43
N LYS A 275 11.01 19.23 -14.64
CA LYS A 275 10.15 19.88 -13.63
C LYS A 275 10.07 19.08 -12.33
N TRP A 276 9.91 17.76 -12.44
CA TRP A 276 9.82 16.88 -11.27
C TRP A 276 11.11 16.86 -10.44
N LYS A 277 12.29 16.87 -11.09
CA LYS A 277 13.59 16.93 -10.39
C LYS A 277 13.75 18.23 -9.60
N HIS A 278 13.20 19.34 -10.11
CA HIS A 278 13.17 20.59 -9.35
C HIS A 278 12.29 20.47 -8.11
N THR A 279 11.08 19.92 -8.23
CA THR A 279 10.20 19.68 -7.08
C THR A 279 10.85 18.77 -6.02
N VAL A 280 11.57 17.73 -6.45
CA VAL A 280 12.35 16.86 -5.56
C VAL A 280 13.42 17.65 -4.80
N ARG A 281 14.19 18.51 -5.48
CA ARG A 281 15.18 19.37 -4.81
C ARG A 281 14.53 20.29 -3.78
N THR A 282 13.38 20.88 -4.10
CA THR A 282 12.62 21.70 -3.15
C THR A 282 12.19 20.89 -1.93
N ALA A 283 11.74 19.64 -2.12
CA ALA A 283 11.42 18.71 -1.03
C ALA A 283 12.64 18.36 -0.17
N GLN A 284 13.80 18.08 -0.78
CA GLN A 284 15.05 17.84 -0.04
C GLN A 284 15.46 19.07 0.81
N VAL A 285 15.39 20.28 0.25
CA VAL A 285 15.71 21.51 0.98
C VAL A 285 14.76 21.73 2.15
N PHE A 286 13.46 21.49 1.94
CA PHE A 286 12.44 21.57 2.98
C PHE A 286 12.72 20.60 4.14
N LEU A 287 12.94 19.32 3.83
CA LEU A 287 13.24 18.28 4.83
C LEU A 287 14.54 18.58 5.59
N ARG A 288 15.57 19.05 4.89
CA ARG A 288 16.85 19.43 5.50
C ARG A 288 16.67 20.60 6.47
N ARG A 289 15.90 21.63 6.09
CA ARG A 289 15.59 22.78 6.95
C ARG A 289 14.81 22.38 8.21
N ARG A 290 13.94 21.38 8.10
CA ARG A 290 13.23 20.78 9.24
C ARG A 290 14.08 19.83 10.08
N GLY A 291 15.33 19.60 9.71
CA GLY A 291 16.21 18.67 10.41
C GLY A 291 15.83 17.19 10.24
N ALA A 292 14.95 16.85 9.30
CA ALA A 292 14.52 15.46 9.07
C ALA A 292 15.55 14.65 8.27
N ILE A 293 16.36 15.33 7.44
CA ILE A 293 17.45 14.72 6.67
C ILE A 293 18.72 15.55 6.74
N GLN A 294 19.85 14.93 6.45
CA GLN A 294 21.14 15.58 6.32
C GLN A 294 21.96 15.00 5.17
N LEU A 295 22.88 15.79 4.63
CA LEU A 295 23.83 15.35 3.62
C LEU A 295 25.17 15.05 4.31
N ILE A 296 25.63 13.80 4.26
CA ILE A 296 26.96 13.39 4.75
C ILE A 296 27.75 12.94 3.52
N GLY A 297 28.86 13.63 3.23
CA GLY A 297 29.59 13.42 1.98
C GLY A 297 28.72 13.66 0.76
N LYS A 298 28.40 12.61 0.00
CA LYS A 298 27.55 12.67 -1.21
C LYS A 298 26.18 12.00 -1.02
N GLU A 299 25.87 11.57 0.19
CA GLU A 299 24.68 10.78 0.50
C GLU A 299 23.75 11.52 1.47
N TRP A 300 22.45 11.36 1.23
CA TRP A 300 21.41 11.83 2.12
C TRP A 300 21.09 10.76 3.15
N HIS A 301 20.90 11.18 4.40
CA HIS A 301 20.56 10.33 5.54
C HIS A 301 19.32 10.90 6.23
N VAL A 302 18.43 10.04 6.72
CA VAL A 302 17.44 10.45 7.73
C VAL A 302 18.20 10.80 9.00
N LYS A 303 17.86 11.93 9.63
CA LYS A 303 18.28 12.20 11.00
C LYS A 303 17.34 11.43 11.90
N LEU A 304 17.83 10.37 12.52
CA LEU A 304 17.12 9.71 13.62
C LEU A 304 17.03 10.74 14.76
N SER A 305 15.80 11.12 15.09
CA SER A 305 15.49 11.87 16.32
C SER A 305 15.55 10.94 17.52
#